data_AF-H2YI23-F1
#
_entry.id   AF-H2YI23-F1
#
_cell.length_a   1.000
_cell.length_b   1.000
_cell.length_c   1.000
_cell.angle_alpha   90.00
_cell.angle_beta   90.00
_cell.angle_gamma   90.00
#
_symmetry.space_group_name_H-M   'P 1'
#
loop_
_entity.id
_entity.type
_entity.pdbx_description
1 polymer ?
#
loop_
_entity_poly.entity_id
_entity_poly.type
_entity_poly.pdbx_seq_one_letter_code
_entity_poly.pdbx_strand_id
1 'polypeptide(L)'
;MFHSADTVVSMMFNRQQTTTWIKLQQAVKDMIKKKFELRDLGRIKHVFPGAYVYRQERGIPTYDDRIKSTDYQLTIEPILTEEECDRASDEPRKLDSGLLVMRRHHFHLQLLSMVKHHHK
;
A
#
# COMPACT_ATOMS: atom_id res chain seq x y z
N MET A 1 9.73 -2.26 5.94
CA MET A 1 9.08 -2.49 4.64
C MET A 1 7.67 -1.94 4.61
N PHE A 2 6.75 -2.40 5.48
CA PHE A 2 5.37 -1.87 5.53
C PHE A 2 5.30 -0.34 5.63
N HIS A 3 5.95 0.27 6.63
CA HIS A 3 5.98 1.73 6.79
C HIS A 3 6.36 2.45 5.49
N SER A 4 7.39 1.96 4.80
CA SER A 4 7.87 2.55 3.56
C SER A 4 6.88 2.41 2.41
N ALA A 5 6.23 1.25 2.30
CA ALA A 5 5.18 1.03 1.32
C ALA A 5 3.95 1.91 1.59
N ASP A 6 3.53 2.01 2.85
CA ASP A 6 2.34 2.78 3.26
C ASP A 6 2.53 4.28 3.02
N THR A 7 3.73 4.81 3.27
CA THR A 7 4.08 6.20 2.92
C THR A 7 4.01 6.47 1.41
N VAL A 8 4.54 5.57 0.58
CA VAL A 8 4.52 5.73 -0.89
C VAL A 8 3.09 5.63 -1.43
N VAL A 9 2.31 4.66 -0.93
CA VAL A 9 0.90 4.48 -1.30
C VAL A 9 0.09 5.71 -0.90
N SER A 10 0.26 6.21 0.32
CA SER A 10 -0.36 7.46 0.80
C SER A 10 -0.02 8.64 -0.11
N MET A 11 1.25 8.82 -0.46
CA MET A 11 1.69 9.91 -1.33
C MET A 11 1.03 9.85 -2.72
N MET A 12 0.86 8.68 -3.32
CA MET A 12 0.19 8.52 -4.61
C MET A 12 -1.33 8.66 -4.50
N PHE A 13 -1.93 8.04 -3.47
CA PHE A 13 -3.37 8.07 -3.23
C PHE A 13 -3.89 9.48 -2.95
N ASN A 14 -3.20 10.25 -2.08
CA ASN A 14 -3.62 11.60 -1.69
C ASN A 14 -3.62 12.60 -2.86
N ARG A 15 -2.88 12.31 -3.93
CA ARG A 15 -2.87 13.09 -5.18
C ARG A 15 -3.64 12.42 -6.32
N GLN A 16 -4.51 11.45 -6.00
CA GLN A 16 -5.37 10.73 -6.94
C GLN A 16 -4.60 10.02 -8.07
N GLN A 17 -3.39 9.56 -7.76
CA GLN A 17 -2.58 8.80 -8.70
C GLN A 17 -2.71 7.30 -8.41
N THR A 18 -3.00 6.51 -9.45
CA THR A 18 -2.98 5.05 -9.35
C THR A 18 -1.58 4.53 -9.00
N THR A 19 -1.48 3.81 -7.89
CA THR A 19 -0.25 3.15 -7.46
C THR A 19 -0.11 1.81 -8.18
N THR A 20 0.79 1.75 -9.15
CA THR A 20 1.16 0.47 -9.79
C THR A 20 2.29 -0.20 -9.04
N TRP A 21 2.40 -1.53 -9.14
CA TRP A 21 3.48 -2.30 -8.52
C TRP A 21 4.86 -1.73 -8.84
N ILE A 22 5.10 -1.34 -10.09
CA ILE A 22 6.42 -0.86 -10.53
C ILE A 22 6.77 0.48 -9.87
N LYS A 23 5.81 1.41 -9.82
CA LYS A 23 5.98 2.70 -9.15
C LYS A 23 6.23 2.50 -7.65
N LEU A 24 5.45 1.64 -7.01
CA LEU A 24 5.62 1.31 -5.60
C LEU A 24 6.98 0.65 -5.35
N GLN A 25 7.36 -0.31 -6.18
CA GLN A 25 8.58 -1.07 -6.05
C GLN A 25 9.81 -0.16 -6.12
N GLN A 26 9.86 0.68 -7.15
CA GLN A 26 10.98 1.59 -7.35
C GLN A 26 11.09 2.59 -6.19
N ALA A 27 9.99 3.24 -5.82
CA ALA A 27 9.98 4.23 -4.74
C ALA A 27 10.35 3.63 -3.37
N VAL A 28 9.83 2.43 -3.04
CA VAL A 28 10.17 1.76 -1.78
C VAL A 28 11.63 1.35 -1.78
N LYS A 29 12.12 0.73 -2.86
CA LYS A 29 13.53 0.33 -3.01
C LYS A 29 14.46 1.52 -2.82
N ASP A 30 14.14 2.66 -3.43
CA ASP A 30 14.92 3.89 -3.31
C ASP A 30 14.91 4.46 -1.88
N MET A 31 13.81 4.30 -1.16
CA MET A 31 13.70 4.79 0.22
C MET A 31 14.41 3.89 1.23
N ILE A 32 14.32 2.56 1.11
CA ILE A 32 14.92 1.63 2.08
C ILE A 32 16.33 1.18 1.71
N LYS A 33 16.81 1.52 0.50
CA LYS A 33 18.10 1.07 -0.08
C LYS A 33 18.30 -0.45 -0.03
N LYS A 34 17.21 -1.20 -0.17
CA LYS A 34 17.16 -2.68 -0.14
C LYS A 34 16.18 -3.18 -1.19
N LYS A 35 16.30 -4.44 -1.58
CA LYS A 35 15.33 -5.09 -2.46
C LYS A 35 13.94 -5.06 -1.83
N PHE A 36 12.94 -4.80 -2.66
CA PHE A 36 11.54 -4.92 -2.33
C PHE A 36 10.89 -5.68 -3.48
N GLU A 37 10.45 -6.89 -3.19
CA GLU A 37 9.92 -7.82 -4.20
C GLU A 37 8.44 -8.09 -3.98
N LEU A 38 7.78 -8.66 -4.98
CA LEU A 38 6.35 -8.95 -4.90
C LEU A 38 6.01 -9.86 -3.71
N ARG A 39 6.94 -10.74 -3.31
CA ARG A 39 6.85 -11.57 -2.12
C ARG A 39 6.75 -10.75 -0.83
N ASP A 40 7.44 -9.61 -0.74
CA ASP A 40 7.39 -8.75 0.44
C ASP A 40 6.03 -8.05 0.54
N LEU A 41 5.44 -7.66 -0.60
CA LEU A 41 4.07 -7.18 -0.65
C LEU A 41 3.07 -8.29 -0.24
N GLY A 42 3.30 -9.52 -0.68
CA GLY A 42 2.53 -10.69 -0.26
C GLY A 42 2.61 -10.94 1.26
N ARG A 43 3.78 -10.79 1.87
CA ARG A 43 3.96 -10.88 3.33
C ARG A 43 3.21 -9.76 4.05
N ILE A 44 3.26 -8.53 3.54
CA ILE A 44 2.48 -7.42 4.08
C ILE A 44 0.98 -7.75 4.04
N LYS A 45 0.46 -8.24 2.90
CA LYS A 45 -0.93 -8.68 2.77
C LYS A 45 -1.29 -9.78 3.77
N HIS A 46 -0.39 -10.73 4.02
CA HIS A 46 -0.62 -11.80 4.99
C HIS A 46 -0.73 -11.27 6.42
N VAL A 47 0.14 -10.33 6.81
CA VAL A 47 0.15 -9.74 8.16
C VAL A 47 -1.01 -8.76 8.37
N PHE A 48 -1.34 -7.97 7.36
CA PHE A 48 -2.42 -6.97 7.44
C PHE A 48 -3.28 -7.02 6.17
N PRO A 49 -4.21 -7.99 6.07
CA PRO A 49 -5.06 -8.16 4.89
C PRO A 49 -5.94 -6.94 4.57
N GLY A 50 -6.37 -6.22 5.61
CA GLY A 50 -7.15 -4.99 5.51
C GLY A 50 -6.35 -3.73 5.19
N ALA A 51 -5.05 -3.83 4.86
CA ALA A 51 -4.25 -2.65 4.53
C ALA A 51 -4.54 -2.09 3.14
N TYR A 52 -4.68 -2.99 2.14
CA TYR A 52 -4.76 -2.62 0.74
C TYR A 52 -5.70 -3.51 -0.07
N VAL A 53 -6.32 -2.92 -1.09
CA VAL A 53 -6.92 -3.63 -2.20
C VAL A 53 -5.88 -3.82 -3.29
N TYR A 54 -5.83 -5.01 -3.86
CA TYR A 54 -4.95 -5.38 -4.96
C TYR A 54 -5.81 -5.71 -6.17
N ARG A 55 -5.55 -5.07 -7.32
CA ARG A 55 -6.27 -5.33 -8.57
C ARG A 55 -5.30 -5.57 -9.71
N GLN A 56 -5.76 -6.29 -10.73
CA GLN A 56 -5.01 -6.48 -11.96
C GLN A 56 -5.75 -5.73 -13.06
N GLU A 57 -5.21 -4.60 -13.49
CA GLU A 57 -5.89 -3.61 -14.34
C GLU A 57 -5.14 -3.41 -15.65
N ARG A 58 -5.89 -3.14 -16.73
CA ARG A 58 -5.34 -2.76 -18.06
C ARG A 58 -5.63 -1.29 -18.30
N GLY A 59 -4.91 -0.70 -19.25
CA GLY A 59 -5.13 0.69 -19.67
C GLY A 59 -4.54 1.72 -18.72
N ILE A 60 -3.75 1.29 -17.72
CA ILE A 60 -3.08 2.22 -16.82
C ILE A 60 -1.98 2.97 -17.59
N PRO A 61 -2.02 4.31 -17.66
CA PRO A 61 -0.98 5.08 -18.33
C PRO A 61 0.38 4.81 -17.68
N THR A 62 1.33 4.36 -18.51
CA THR A 62 2.70 4.02 -18.12
C THR A 62 3.66 4.82 -18.99
N TYR A 63 4.70 5.36 -18.36
CA TYR A 63 5.81 6.06 -19.02
C TYR A 63 6.98 5.11 -19.34
N ASP A 64 6.87 3.83 -18.97
CA ASP A 64 7.85 2.81 -19.33
C ASP A 64 7.49 2.24 -20.71
N ASP A 65 8.31 2.53 -21.71
CA ASP A 65 8.16 2.07 -23.10
C ASP A 65 8.10 0.53 -23.22
N ARG A 66 8.56 -0.19 -22.18
CA ARG A 66 8.52 -1.66 -22.13
C ARG A 66 7.15 -2.22 -21.79
N ILE A 67 6.26 -1.40 -21.23
CA ILE A 67 4.95 -1.82 -20.75
C ILE A 67 3.91 -1.15 -21.63
N LYS A 68 3.20 -1.95 -22.42
CA LYS A 68 2.12 -1.41 -23.23
C LYS A 68 0.97 -1.07 -22.31
N SER A 69 0.22 0.00 -22.63
CA SER A 69 -1.03 0.32 -21.94
C SER A 69 -2.04 -0.85 -22.00
N THR A 70 -1.91 -1.73 -22.99
CA THR A 70 -2.71 -2.94 -23.14
C THR A 70 -2.37 -4.05 -22.15
N ASP A 71 -1.23 -3.98 -21.47
CA ASP A 71 -0.76 -5.00 -20.55
C ASP A 71 -1.38 -4.84 -19.17
N TYR A 72 -1.57 -5.95 -18.47
CA TYR A 72 -2.08 -5.94 -17.11
C TYR A 72 -1.00 -5.49 -16.12
N GLN A 73 -1.37 -4.59 -15.23
CA GLN A 73 -0.53 -4.14 -14.13
C GLN A 73 -1.22 -4.41 -12.78
N LEU A 74 -0.43 -4.81 -11.79
CA LEU A 74 -0.90 -4.88 -10.41
C LEU A 74 -1.03 -3.46 -9.86
N THR A 75 -2.23 -3.09 -9.43
CA THR A 75 -2.50 -1.81 -8.75
C THR A 75 -2.82 -2.04 -7.28
N ILE A 76 -2.42 -1.08 -6.46
CA ILE A 76 -2.52 -1.11 -5.00
C ILE A 76 -3.27 0.13 -4.55
N GLU A 77 -4.33 -0.04 -3.78
CA GLU A 77 -5.10 1.06 -3.21
C GLU A 77 -5.24 0.85 -1.71
N PRO A 78 -5.09 1.89 -0.88
CA PRO A 78 -5.31 1.77 0.55
C PRO A 78 -6.78 1.53 0.86
N ILE A 79 -7.05 0.63 1.80
CA ILE A 79 -8.39 0.49 2.38
C ILE A 79 -8.49 1.53 3.50
N LEU A 80 -9.53 2.35 3.42
CA LEU A 80 -9.91 3.33 4.43
C LEU A 80 -11.31 2.93 4.92
N THR A 81 -11.45 2.72 6.22
CA THR A 81 -12.74 2.44 6.84
C THR A 81 -13.57 3.71 6.94
N GLU A 82 -14.89 3.56 7.10
CA GLU A 82 -15.81 4.70 7.25
C GLU A 82 -15.54 5.50 8.54
N GLU A 83 -14.89 4.90 9.54
CA GLU A 83 -14.48 5.55 10.78
C GLU A 83 -13.22 6.41 10.58
N GLU A 84 -12.39 6.05 9.61
CA GLU A 84 -11.14 6.75 9.26
C GLU A 84 -11.36 7.88 8.24
N CYS A 85 -12.56 7.98 7.65
CA CYS A 85 -12.95 9.04 6.74
C CYS A 85 -14.03 9.91 7.38
N ASP A 86 -13.79 11.22 7.51
CA ASP A 86 -14.82 12.16 7.95
C ASP A 86 -16.01 12.15 6.97
N ARG A 87 -17.12 11.48 7.35
CA ARG A 87 -18.33 11.33 6.54
C ARG A 87 -19.04 12.65 6.22
N ALA A 88 -18.64 13.74 6.85
CA ALA A 88 -19.30 15.05 6.75
C ALA A 88 -18.66 15.99 5.73
N SER A 89 -17.51 15.66 5.18
CA SER A 89 -16.75 16.53 4.28
C SER A 89 -16.85 15.99 2.85
N ASP A 90 -17.20 16.86 1.90
CA ASP A 90 -17.14 16.59 0.45
C ASP A 90 -15.69 16.44 -0.06
N GLU A 91 -14.73 16.31 0.85
CA GLU A 91 -13.32 16.20 0.56
C GLU A 91 -12.96 14.77 0.10
N PRO A 92 -12.04 14.64 -0.88
CA PRO A 92 -11.55 13.34 -1.29
C PRO A 92 -10.89 12.65 -0.11
N ARG A 93 -11.15 11.34 0.03
CA ARG A 93 -10.53 10.50 1.07
C ARG A 93 -9.01 10.62 0.99
N LYS A 94 -8.36 10.82 2.14
CA LYS A 94 -6.90 10.99 2.25
C LYS A 94 -6.35 10.09 3.35
N LEU A 95 -5.14 9.58 3.12
CA LEU A 95 -4.29 8.98 4.12
C LEU A 95 -3.50 10.08 4.80
N ASP A 96 -4.02 10.56 5.93
CA ASP A 96 -3.34 11.56 6.75
C ASP A 96 -2.20 10.95 7.59
N SER A 97 -1.47 11.81 8.30
CA SER A 97 -0.37 11.37 9.15
C SER A 97 -0.85 10.55 10.35
N GLY A 98 -2.03 10.88 10.90
CA GLY A 98 -2.63 10.13 12.01
C GLY A 98 -2.90 8.68 11.62
N LEU A 99 -3.52 8.47 10.46
CA LEU A 99 -3.85 7.17 9.95
C LEU A 99 -2.61 6.33 9.61
N LEU A 100 -1.57 6.94 9.04
CA LEU A 100 -0.29 6.26 8.81
C LEU A 100 0.33 5.73 10.12
N VAL A 101 0.24 6.50 11.20
CA VAL A 101 0.72 6.07 12.53
C VAL A 101 -0.13 4.91 13.07
N MET A 102 -1.46 5.03 12.97
CA MET A 102 -2.40 3.99 13.40
C MET A 102 -2.19 2.68 12.66
N ARG A 103 -2.07 2.72 11.33
CA ARG A 103 -1.81 1.55 10.49
C ARG A 103 -0.47 0.91 10.82
N ARG A 104 0.57 1.71 11.07
CA ARG A 104 1.89 1.20 11.51
C ARG A 104 1.78 0.49 12.86
N HIS A 105 1.03 1.04 13.80
CA HIS A 105 0.80 0.42 15.10
C HIS A 105 0.03 -0.89 14.96
N HIS A 106 -1.06 -0.89 14.18
CA HIS A 106 -1.85 -2.09 13.90
C HIS A 106 -1.00 -3.21 13.28
N PHE A 107 -0.20 -2.89 12.26
CA PHE A 107 0.71 -3.86 11.64
C PHE A 107 1.69 -4.48 12.65
N HIS A 108 2.22 -3.68 13.57
CA HIS A 108 3.10 -4.16 14.64
C HIS A 108 2.38 -5.11 15.61
N LEU A 109 1.15 -4.78 16.02
CA LEU A 109 0.34 -5.64 16.87
C LEU A 109 0.02 -7.00 16.21
N GLN A 110 -0.27 -7.00 14.91
CA GLN A 110 -0.50 -8.24 14.15
C GLN A 110 0.74 -9.14 14.16
N LEU A 111 1.93 -8.57 13.93
CA LEU A 111 3.18 -9.33 14.04
C LEU A 111 3.39 -9.91 15.44
N LEU A 112 3.17 -9.12 16.49
CA LEU A 112 3.29 -9.60 17.86
C LEU A 112 2.30 -10.74 18.16
N SER A 113 1.08 -10.66 17.64
CA SER A 113 0.08 -11.72 17.75
C SER A 113 0.58 -13.04 17.13
N MET A 114 1.15 -12.96 15.92
CA MET A 114 1.73 -14.13 15.25
C MET A 114 2.89 -14.74 16.06
N VAL A 115 3.80 -13.92 16.59
CA VAL A 115 4.90 -14.41 17.43
C VAL A 115 4.36 -15.10 18.69
N LYS A 116 3.37 -14.50 19.36
CA LYS A 116 2.72 -15.09 20.55
C LYS A 116 2.03 -16.41 20.22
N HIS A 117 1.44 -16.54 19.04
CA HIS A 117 0.80 -17.78 18.60
C HIS A 117 1.83 -18.91 18.42
N HIS A 118 2.97 -18.63 17.78
CA HIS A 118 4.03 -19.62 17.57
C HIS A 118 4.86 -19.94 18.83
N HIS A 119 4.82 -19.07 19.84
CA HIS A 119 5.52 -19.30 21.10
C HIS A 119 4.75 -20.23 22.06
N LYS A 120 3.43 -20.39 21.85
CA LYS A 120 2.62 -21.38 22.54
C LYS A 120 2.88 -22.78 21.98
#